data_AF-A0A0A9CPT8-F1
#
_entry.id   AF-A0A0A9CPT8-F1
#
_cell.length_a   1.000
_cell.length_b   1.000
_cell.length_c   1.000
_cell.angle_alpha   90.00
_cell.angle_beta   90.00
_cell.angle_gamma   90.00
#
_symmetry.space_group_name_H-M   'P 1'
#
loop_
_entity.id
_entity.type
_entity.pdbx_description
1 polymer ?
#
loop_
_entity_poly.entity_id
_entity_poly.type
_entity_poly.pdbx_seq_one_letter_code
_entity_poly.pdbx_strand_id
1 'polypeptide(L)'
;MGCYEVSLGDTIGVGTPGTVVPMLEAVMSVVPVEKLAVHFHDTYGQSLSNILISLQMGVSVVDSSVAGLGGCPYAKGASGNAATEDVMYMLNGLGIKTGVDLGKVMAAGVHLQAPGAPVWVQGSDGSEQGYRERLEALRQD
;
A
#
# COMPACT_ATOMS: atom_id res chain seq x y z
N MET A 1 -0.41 13.50 25.51
CA MET A 1 -0.15 13.50 24.05
C MET A 1 -1.44 13.89 23.32
N GLY A 2 -1.36 14.42 22.09
CA GLY A 2 -2.48 15.05 21.37
C GLY A 2 -2.45 14.85 19.84
N CYS A 3 -2.08 13.64 19.39
CA CYS A 3 -2.10 13.28 17.97
C CYS A 3 -3.53 13.39 17.42
N TYR A 4 -3.68 13.99 16.24
CA TYR A 4 -4.98 14.09 15.58
C TYR A 4 -5.38 12.77 14.88
N GLU A 5 -4.39 11.97 14.50
CA GLU A 5 -4.51 10.67 13.83
C GLU A 5 -3.37 9.74 14.26
N VAL A 6 -3.60 8.42 14.21
CA VAL A 6 -2.62 7.38 14.48
C VAL A 6 -2.64 6.35 13.36
N SER A 7 -1.50 6.15 12.68
CA SER A 7 -1.34 5.09 11.68
C SER A 7 -0.82 3.79 12.30
N LEU A 8 -1.57 2.71 12.10
CA LEU A 8 -1.28 1.38 12.65
C LEU A 8 -0.45 0.58 11.64
N GLY A 9 0.82 0.34 11.97
CA GLY A 9 1.79 -0.24 11.06
C GLY A 9 2.00 -1.75 11.21
N ASP A 10 1.93 -2.48 10.10
CA ASP A 10 2.56 -3.80 9.92
C ASP A 10 3.90 -3.64 9.21
N THR A 11 4.93 -3.35 10.00
CA THR A 11 6.27 -2.97 9.50
C THR A 11 7.00 -4.08 8.78
N ILE A 12 6.60 -5.34 8.99
CA ILE A 12 7.27 -6.51 8.38
C ILE A 12 6.37 -7.26 7.40
N GLY A 13 5.09 -6.90 7.30
CA GLY A 13 4.15 -7.45 6.32
C GLY A 13 3.67 -8.86 6.64
N VAL A 14 3.69 -9.27 7.92
CA VAL A 14 3.28 -10.62 8.36
C VAL A 14 1.82 -10.68 8.79
N GLY A 15 1.17 -9.53 8.92
CA GLY A 15 -0.23 -9.43 9.26
C GLY A 15 -1.08 -10.11 8.20
N THR A 16 -2.16 -10.74 8.66
CA THR A 16 -3.20 -11.30 7.80
C THR A 16 -4.55 -10.72 8.23
N PRO A 17 -5.62 -10.85 7.43
CA PRO A 17 -6.93 -10.37 7.84
C PRO A 17 -7.38 -10.92 9.20
N GLY A 18 -7.02 -12.17 9.51
CA GLY A 18 -7.32 -12.81 10.80
C GLY A 18 -6.60 -12.18 12.01
N THR A 19 -5.48 -11.47 11.80
CA THR A 19 -4.78 -10.75 12.88
C THR A 19 -5.09 -9.26 12.88
N VAL A 20 -5.38 -8.68 11.71
CA VAL A 20 -5.70 -7.25 11.56
C VAL A 20 -7.05 -6.91 12.17
N VAL A 21 -8.07 -7.74 11.97
CA VAL A 21 -9.41 -7.53 12.54
C VAL A 21 -9.38 -7.40 14.07
N PRO A 22 -8.88 -8.39 14.84
CA PRO A 22 -8.88 -8.29 16.30
C PRO A 22 -8.00 -7.14 16.81
N MET A 23 -6.95 -6.77 16.09
CA MET A 23 -6.13 -5.60 16.40
C MET A 23 -6.94 -4.30 16.24
N LEU A 24 -7.64 -4.13 15.11
CA LEU A 24 -8.50 -2.97 14.88
C LEU A 24 -9.65 -2.91 15.88
N GLU A 25 -10.32 -4.02 16.18
CA GLU A 25 -11.38 -4.07 17.21
C GLU A 25 -10.86 -3.56 18.57
N ALA A 26 -9.67 -4.01 18.98
CA ALA A 26 -9.06 -3.57 20.22
C ALA A 26 -8.74 -2.06 20.21
N VAL A 27 -8.19 -1.53 19.11
CA VAL A 27 -7.86 -0.10 19.01
C VAL A 27 -9.12 0.76 18.91
N MET A 28 -10.11 0.35 18.13
CA MET A 28 -11.39 1.06 17.95
C MET A 28 -12.22 1.12 19.24
N SER A 29 -11.95 0.25 20.21
CA SER A 29 -12.58 0.32 21.54
C SER A 29 -12.14 1.55 22.36
N VAL A 30 -11.04 2.21 21.98
CA VAL A 30 -10.45 3.33 22.71
C VAL A 30 -10.12 4.56 21.84
N VAL A 31 -9.98 4.40 20.52
CA VAL A 31 -9.73 5.49 19.57
C VAL A 31 -10.83 5.49 18.49
N PRO A 32 -11.49 6.63 18.23
CA PRO A 32 -12.46 6.74 17.13
C PRO A 32 -11.83 6.37 15.79
N VAL A 33 -12.54 5.61 14.95
CA VAL A 33 -12.02 5.09 13.68
C VAL A 33 -11.62 6.19 12.70
N GLU A 34 -12.25 7.36 12.79
CA GLU A 34 -11.94 8.53 11.96
C GLU A 34 -10.58 9.15 12.30
N LYS A 35 -9.94 8.71 13.38
CA LYS A 35 -8.58 9.09 13.77
C LYS A 35 -7.56 7.97 13.55
N LEU A 36 -7.96 6.91 12.85
CA LEU A 36 -7.10 5.78 12.56
C LEU A 36 -6.74 5.74 11.07
N ALA A 37 -5.48 5.46 10.82
CA ALA A 37 -4.96 5.07 9.52
C ALA A 37 -4.31 3.68 9.62
N VAL A 38 -4.05 3.05 8.48
CA VAL A 38 -3.33 1.77 8.41
C VAL A 38 -2.16 1.85 7.45
N HIS A 39 -1.06 1.20 7.81
CA HIS A 39 0.16 1.11 7.02
C HIS A 39 0.60 -0.35 6.92
N PHE A 40 0.43 -0.98 5.75
CA PHE A 40 0.77 -2.39 5.55
C PHE A 40 1.94 -2.53 4.58
N HIS A 41 2.95 -3.30 4.99
CA HIS A 41 3.97 -3.79 4.08
C HIS A 41 3.47 -5.02 3.31
N ASP A 42 3.98 -5.21 2.09
CA ASP A 42 3.56 -6.28 1.20
C ASP A 42 4.56 -7.43 1.10
N THR A 43 5.44 -7.59 2.11
CA THR A 43 6.49 -8.64 2.18
C THR A 43 5.97 -10.03 1.80
N TYR A 44 4.74 -10.36 2.21
CA TYR A 44 4.10 -11.66 2.00
C TYR A 44 2.81 -11.56 1.16
N GLY A 45 2.62 -10.48 0.39
CA GLY A 45 1.46 -10.30 -0.49
C GLY A 45 0.14 -10.11 0.26
N GLN A 46 0.18 -9.60 1.49
CA GLN A 46 -0.99 -9.42 2.36
C GLN A 46 -1.49 -7.97 2.42
N SER A 47 -0.80 -7.01 1.82
CA SER A 47 -1.12 -5.60 2.04
C SER A 47 -2.53 -5.26 1.54
N LEU A 48 -2.90 -5.61 0.32
CA LEU A 48 -4.23 -5.30 -0.23
C LEU A 48 -5.37 -5.99 0.51
N SER A 49 -5.18 -7.26 0.92
CA SER A 49 -6.20 -7.97 1.70
C SER A 49 -6.39 -7.33 3.08
N ASN A 50 -5.30 -6.90 3.71
CA ASN A 50 -5.33 -6.17 4.98
C ASN A 50 -5.92 -4.76 4.85
N ILE A 51 -5.66 -4.06 3.74
CA ILE A 51 -6.30 -2.77 3.43
C ILE A 51 -7.81 -2.98 3.24
N LEU A 52 -8.20 -3.96 2.42
CA LEU A 52 -9.61 -4.23 2.14
C LEU A 52 -10.42 -4.50 3.42
N ILE A 53 -9.91 -5.34 4.32
CA ILE A 53 -10.61 -5.62 5.58
C ILE A 53 -10.64 -4.40 6.50
N SER A 54 -9.58 -3.57 6.49
CA SER A 54 -9.55 -2.31 7.26
C SER A 54 -10.60 -1.32 6.76
N LEU A 55 -10.77 -1.20 5.43
CA LEU A 55 -11.83 -0.39 4.81
C LEU A 55 -13.23 -0.89 5.22
N GLN A 56 -13.43 -2.20 5.25
CA GLN A 56 -14.69 -2.82 5.70
C GLN A 56 -14.99 -2.54 7.18
N MET A 57 -13.96 -2.32 7.99
CA MET A 57 -14.07 -1.92 9.40
C MET A 57 -14.23 -0.40 9.59
N GLY A 58 -14.28 0.39 8.51
CA GLY A 58 -14.53 1.82 8.55
C GLY A 58 -13.28 2.70 8.57
N VAL A 59 -12.08 2.12 8.50
CA VAL A 59 -10.85 2.91 8.28
C VAL A 59 -10.95 3.58 6.91
N SER A 60 -10.57 4.86 6.83
CA SER A 60 -10.67 5.64 5.60
C SER A 60 -9.35 6.30 5.16
N VAL A 61 -8.27 6.07 5.90
CA VAL A 61 -6.92 6.55 5.60
C VAL A 61 -5.97 5.36 5.51
N VAL A 62 -5.25 5.26 4.41
CA VAL A 62 -4.35 4.14 4.10
C VAL A 62 -3.03 4.70 3.59
N ASP A 63 -1.94 4.32 4.24
CA ASP A 63 -0.59 4.66 3.82
C ASP A 63 -0.12 3.69 2.73
N SER A 64 0.53 4.23 1.70
CA SER A 64 1.11 3.47 0.59
C SER A 64 2.33 4.20 0.02
N SER A 65 3.04 3.57 -0.90
CA SER A 65 4.20 4.17 -1.56
C SER A 65 4.14 3.99 -3.07
N VAL A 66 4.45 5.05 -3.81
CA VAL A 66 4.48 5.01 -5.28
C VAL A 66 5.44 3.91 -5.74
N ALA A 67 5.03 3.09 -6.70
CA ALA A 67 5.78 1.94 -7.21
C ALA A 67 6.20 0.90 -6.14
N GLY A 68 5.56 0.90 -4.97
CA GLY A 68 5.93 0.06 -3.84
C GLY A 68 7.26 0.46 -3.18
N LEU A 69 7.74 1.68 -3.43
CA LEU A 69 9.04 2.13 -2.94
C LEU A 69 9.17 1.95 -1.43
N GLY A 70 10.32 1.44 -1.01
CA GLY A 70 10.60 1.12 0.39
C GLY A 70 11.14 -0.29 0.51
N GLY A 71 11.24 -0.77 1.75
CA GLY A 71 11.87 -2.05 2.05
C GLY A 71 12.98 -1.90 3.08
N CYS A 72 13.20 -2.97 3.84
CA CYS A 72 14.21 -2.96 4.88
C CYS A 72 15.57 -3.29 4.26
N PRO A 73 16.60 -2.44 4.37
CA PRO A 73 17.95 -2.75 3.88
C PRO A 73 18.55 -3.99 4.55
N TYR A 74 17.97 -4.43 5.68
CA TYR A 74 18.38 -5.62 6.43
C TYR A 74 17.60 -6.90 6.06
N ALA A 75 16.50 -6.81 5.29
CA ALA A 75 15.70 -7.95 4.85
C ALA A 75 15.71 -8.07 3.32
N LYS A 76 16.72 -8.77 2.79
CA LYS A 76 16.82 -9.06 1.34
C LYS A 76 15.56 -9.77 0.86
N GLY A 77 14.81 -9.13 -0.04
CA GLY A 77 13.58 -9.68 -0.63
C GLY A 77 12.28 -9.26 0.06
N ALA A 78 12.33 -8.45 1.12
CA ALA A 78 11.11 -7.80 1.61
C ALA A 78 10.70 -6.70 0.64
N SER A 79 9.56 -6.90 -0.03
CA SER A 79 9.00 -6.03 -1.06
C SER A 79 8.67 -4.61 -0.61
N GLY A 80 8.63 -4.33 0.71
CA GLY A 80 8.42 -2.99 1.23
C GLY A 80 6.94 -2.65 1.40
N ASN A 81 6.57 -1.42 1.02
CA ASN A 81 5.23 -0.86 1.23
C ASN A 81 4.23 -1.38 0.18
N ALA A 82 2.93 -1.31 0.49
CA ALA A 82 1.89 -1.43 -0.53
C ALA A 82 2.10 -0.40 -1.66
N ALA A 83 2.07 -0.84 -2.92
CA ALA A 83 2.18 0.06 -4.06
C ALA A 83 0.92 0.92 -4.20
N THR A 84 1.08 2.24 -4.27
CA THR A 84 -0.05 3.19 -4.38
C THR A 84 -0.91 2.90 -5.61
N GLU A 85 -0.32 2.46 -6.72
CA GLU A 85 -1.01 2.10 -7.95
C GLU A 85 -1.99 0.94 -7.74
N ASP A 86 -1.62 -0.06 -6.93
CA ASP A 86 -2.45 -1.21 -6.65
C ASP A 86 -3.60 -0.88 -5.72
N VAL A 87 -3.30 -0.08 -4.68
CA VAL A 87 -4.32 0.44 -3.77
C VAL A 87 -5.33 1.26 -4.56
N MET A 88 -4.85 2.16 -5.43
CA MET A 88 -5.70 2.98 -6.29
C MET A 88 -6.51 2.15 -7.27
N TYR A 89 -5.92 1.12 -7.89
CA TYR A 89 -6.62 0.22 -8.80
C TYR A 89 -7.77 -0.50 -8.08
N MET A 90 -7.50 -1.07 -6.90
CA MET A 90 -8.51 -1.70 -6.06
C MET A 90 -9.61 -0.72 -5.65
N LEU A 91 -9.25 0.47 -5.15
CA LEU A 91 -10.23 1.47 -4.71
C LEU A 91 -11.11 1.96 -5.87
N ASN A 92 -10.53 2.19 -7.05
CA ASN A 92 -11.27 2.56 -8.25
C ASN A 92 -12.24 1.45 -8.66
N GLY A 93 -11.81 0.18 -8.66
CA GLY A 93 -12.65 -0.98 -8.96
C GLY A 93 -13.79 -1.18 -7.96
N LEU A 94 -13.58 -0.80 -6.69
CA LEU A 94 -14.61 -0.78 -5.65
C LEU A 94 -15.53 0.45 -5.72
N GLY A 95 -15.27 1.41 -6.60
CA GLY A 95 -16.01 2.66 -6.71
C GLY A 95 -15.75 3.66 -5.58
N ILE A 96 -14.65 3.49 -4.83
CA ILE A 96 -14.26 4.38 -3.72
C ILE A 96 -13.51 5.59 -4.29
N LYS A 97 -13.98 6.79 -3.95
CA LYS A 97 -13.39 8.04 -4.44
C LYS A 97 -12.20 8.45 -3.57
N THR A 98 -11.05 8.63 -4.20
CA THR A 98 -9.82 9.13 -3.54
C THR A 98 -9.44 10.55 -3.99
N GLY A 99 -9.90 10.98 -5.17
CA GLY A 99 -9.49 12.25 -5.79
C GLY A 99 -8.10 12.23 -6.41
N VAL A 100 -7.45 11.06 -6.48
CA VAL A 100 -6.12 10.88 -7.05
C VAL A 100 -6.21 10.40 -8.50
N ASP A 101 -5.40 10.99 -9.38
CA ASP A 101 -5.27 10.59 -10.78
C ASP A 101 -4.24 9.46 -10.92
N LEU A 102 -4.71 8.25 -11.20
CA LEU A 102 -3.85 7.06 -11.33
C LEU A 102 -2.80 7.23 -12.42
N GLY A 103 -3.14 7.86 -13.55
CA GLY A 103 -2.19 8.10 -14.65
C GLY A 103 -1.02 8.99 -14.22
N LYS A 104 -1.27 10.01 -13.39
CA LYS A 104 -0.22 10.86 -12.82
C LYS A 104 0.65 10.13 -11.80
N VAL A 105 0.05 9.27 -10.96
CA VAL A 105 0.81 8.43 -10.01
C VAL A 105 1.76 7.49 -10.76
N MET A 106 1.26 6.80 -11.78
CA MET A 106 2.08 5.93 -12.63
C MET A 106 3.22 6.68 -13.31
N ALA A 107 2.96 7.90 -13.82
CA ALA A 107 4.00 8.73 -14.41
C ALA A 107 5.09 9.12 -13.39
N ALA A 108 4.70 9.43 -12.15
CA ALA A 108 5.65 9.68 -11.06
C ALA A 108 6.46 8.41 -10.72
N GLY A 109 5.84 7.25 -10.66
CA GLY A 109 6.51 5.97 -10.42
C GLY A 109 7.55 5.62 -11.50
N VAL A 110 7.23 5.89 -12.78
CA VAL A 110 8.20 5.74 -13.88
C VAL A 110 9.37 6.73 -13.73
N HIS A 111 9.12 7.97 -13.34
CA HIS A 111 10.18 8.96 -13.12
C HIS A 111 11.14 8.55 -12.00
N LEU A 112 10.60 8.02 -10.89
CA LEU A 112 11.38 7.57 -9.74
C LEU A 112 12.23 6.32 -10.03
N GLN A 113 11.91 5.58 -11.09
CA GLN A 113 12.63 4.37 -11.51
C GLN A 113 13.61 4.60 -12.68
N ALA A 114 13.87 5.85 -13.05
CA ALA A 114 14.78 6.16 -14.15
C ALA A 114 16.21 5.61 -13.92
N PRO A 115 16.98 5.32 -14.99
CA PRO A 115 18.34 4.79 -14.88
C PRO A 115 19.22 5.57 -13.91
N GLY A 116 19.80 4.87 -12.93
CA GLY A 116 20.61 5.47 -11.85
C GLY A 116 19.85 5.75 -10.55
N ALA A 117 18.52 5.59 -10.53
CA ALA A 117 17.76 5.56 -9.29
C ALA A 117 17.98 4.23 -8.54
N PRO A 118 17.94 4.24 -7.19
CA PRO A 118 17.98 3.00 -6.43
C PRO A 118 16.68 2.19 -6.71
N VAL A 119 16.85 0.94 -7.15
CA VAL A 119 15.73 0.05 -7.52
C VAL A 119 15.14 -0.58 -6.26
N TRP A 120 13.85 -0.34 -5.99
CA TRP A 120 13.11 -0.85 -4.82
C TRP A 120 11.79 -1.55 -5.19
N VAL A 121 11.68 -2.10 -6.40
CA VAL A 121 10.40 -2.35 -7.07
C VAL A 121 9.80 -3.72 -6.71
N GLN A 122 8.47 -3.75 -6.51
CA GLN A 122 7.65 -4.97 -6.63
C GLN A 122 7.22 -5.24 -8.08
N GLY A 123 7.62 -6.40 -8.59
CA GLY A 123 7.24 -6.99 -9.89
C GLY A 123 8.03 -8.29 -10.08
N SER A 124 7.54 -9.26 -10.87
CA SER A 124 8.02 -10.66 -10.91
C SER A 124 9.51 -10.88 -11.24
N ASP A 125 10.26 -9.83 -11.60
CA ASP A 125 11.71 -9.85 -11.79
C ASP A 125 12.44 -8.66 -11.12
N GLY A 126 11.71 -7.74 -10.46
CA GLY A 126 12.26 -6.52 -9.85
C GLY A 126 12.87 -5.52 -10.84
N SER A 127 12.54 -5.62 -12.14
CA SER A 127 13.13 -4.77 -13.18
C SER A 127 12.25 -3.58 -13.56
N GLU A 128 12.86 -2.51 -14.07
CA GLU A 128 12.14 -1.36 -14.67
C GLU A 128 11.19 -1.83 -15.78
N GLN A 129 11.63 -2.83 -16.57
CA GLN A 129 10.84 -3.38 -17.67
C GLN A 129 9.59 -4.09 -17.13
N GLY A 130 9.73 -4.93 -16.09
CA GLY A 130 8.61 -5.62 -15.47
C GLY A 130 7.57 -4.66 -14.90
N TYR A 131 8.01 -3.54 -14.31
CA TYR A 131 7.09 -2.49 -13.85
C TYR A 131 6.38 -1.80 -15.02
N ARG A 132 7.07 -1.46 -16.11
CA ARG A 132 6.45 -0.83 -17.28
C ARG A 132 5.40 -1.73 -17.94
N GLU A 133 5.71 -3.01 -18.12
CA GLU A 133 4.77 -3.99 -18.69
C GLU A 133 3.50 -4.11 -17.83
N ARG A 134 3.66 -4.16 -16.50
CA ARG A 134 2.55 -4.13 -15.55
C ARG A 134 1.69 -2.86 -15.69
N LEU A 135 2.33 -1.69 -15.79
CA LEU A 135 1.63 -0.42 -15.96
C LEU A 135 0.84 -0.34 -17.27
N GLU A 136 1.36 -0.95 -18.34
CA GLU A 136 0.63 -1.04 -19.61
C GLU A 136 -0.63 -1.89 -19.48
N ALA A 137 -0.57 -3.00 -18.74
CA ALA A 137 -1.74 -3.82 -18.42
C ALA A 137 -2.82 -3.02 -17.67
N LEU A 138 -2.43 -2.23 -16.66
CA LEU A 138 -3.37 -1.39 -15.89
C LEU A 138 -4.06 -0.28 -16.70
N ARG A 139 -3.57 0.05 -17.91
CA ARG A 139 -4.16 1.08 -18.79
C ARG A 139 -5.17 0.51 -19.79
N GLN A 140 -5.24 -0.81 -19.92
CA GLN A 140 -6.07 -1.47 -20.94
C GLN A 140 -7.47 -1.85 -20.45
N ASP A 141 -7.73 -1.71 -19.14
CA ASP A 141 -9.01 -1.93 -18.46
C ASP A 141 -9.68 -0.62 -18.02
#